data_AF-A0A950EFH1-F1
#
_entry.id   AF-A0A950EFH1-F1
#
_cell.length_a   1.000
_cell.length_b   1.000
_cell.length_c   1.000
_cell.angle_alpha   90.00
_cell.angle_beta   90.00
_cell.angle_gamma   90.00
#
_symmetry.space_group_name_H-M   'P 1'
#
loop_
_entity.id
_entity.type
_entity.pdbx_description
1 polymer ?
#
loop_
_entity_poly.entity_id
_entity_poly.type
_entity_poly.pdbx_seq_one_letter_code
_entity_poly.pdbx_strand_id
1 'polypeptide(L)'
;DAPFLSSEQAAEADRLFQVLRPAVEDELRRLTRLLASKPDDKLLGKTEFEVRDLVHTIGAQAIETALNERKKGSAERTLTKASGK
;
A
#
# COMPACT_ATOMS: atom_id res chain seq x y z
N ASP A 1 6.33 -8.86 16.22
CA ASP A 1 6.64 -10.12 15.52
C ASP A 1 6.00 -10.12 14.15
N ALA A 2 6.80 -10.23 13.08
CA ALA A 2 6.23 -10.39 11.75
C ALA A 2 5.56 -11.79 11.68
N PRO A 3 4.36 -11.91 11.09
CA PRO A 3 3.70 -13.20 10.97
C PRO A 3 4.56 -14.17 10.15
N PHE A 4 4.63 -15.44 10.56
CA PHE A 4 5.22 -16.49 9.73
C PHE A 4 4.35 -16.66 8.48
N LEU A 5 4.90 -16.32 7.31
CA LEU A 5 4.21 -16.43 6.03
C LEU A 5 4.50 -17.79 5.38
N SER A 6 3.49 -18.42 4.81
CA SER A 6 3.70 -19.51 3.85
C SER A 6 4.45 -18.98 2.62
N SER A 7 5.05 -19.87 1.82
CA SER A 7 5.73 -19.48 0.58
C SER A 7 4.79 -18.74 -0.39
N GLU A 8 3.51 -19.10 -0.43
CA GLU A 8 2.51 -18.41 -1.24
C GLU A 8 2.20 -17.02 -0.69
N GLN A 9 2.05 -16.88 0.63
CA GLN A 9 1.82 -15.59 1.28
C GLN A 9 3.02 -14.65 1.13
N ALA A 10 4.24 -15.16 1.19
CA ALA A 10 5.45 -14.38 0.96
C ALA A 10 5.51 -13.87 -0.49
N ALA A 11 5.25 -14.73 -1.47
CA ALA A 11 5.19 -14.33 -2.88
C ALA A 11 4.09 -13.29 -3.15
N GLU A 12 2.94 -13.40 -2.47
CA GLU A 12 1.88 -12.40 -2.55
C GLU A 12 2.28 -11.08 -1.89
N ALA A 13 2.95 -11.11 -0.74
CA ALA A 13 3.45 -9.91 -0.09
C ALA A 13 4.44 -9.16 -1.00
N ASP A 14 5.34 -9.88 -1.67
CA ASP A 14 6.28 -9.29 -2.63
C ASP A 14 5.55 -8.66 -3.83
N ARG A 15 4.56 -9.34 -4.41
CA ARG A 15 3.73 -8.78 -5.49
C ARG A 15 2.99 -7.53 -5.06
N LEU A 16 2.32 -7.58 -3.90
CA LEU A 16 1.61 -6.44 -3.34
C LEU A 16 2.56 -5.27 -3.10
N PHE A 17 3.77 -5.51 -2.59
CA PHE A 17 4.77 -4.46 -2.41
C PHE A 17 5.15 -3.80 -3.74
N GLN A 18 5.39 -4.57 -4.79
CA GLN A 18 5.75 -4.02 -6.10
C GLN A 18 4.64 -3.16 -6.71
N VAL A 19 3.38 -3.56 -6.56
CA VAL A 19 2.22 -2.79 -7.08
C VAL A 19 1.91 -1.59 -6.18
N LEU A 20 2.01 -1.73 -4.86
CA LEU A 20 1.67 -0.69 -3.91
C LEU A 20 2.68 0.45 -3.91
N ARG A 21 3.98 0.15 -4.00
CA ARG A 21 5.05 1.15 -3.91
C ARG A 21 4.83 2.37 -4.83
N PRO A 22 4.59 2.21 -6.15
CA PRO A 22 4.31 3.36 -7.01
C PRO A 22 2.95 4.02 -6.70
N ALA A 23 1.96 3.26 -6.21
CA ALA A 23 0.62 3.78 -5.92
C ALA A 23 0.57 4.76 -4.73
N VAL A 24 1.50 4.64 -3.78
CA VAL A 24 1.60 5.52 -2.59
C VAL A 24 2.74 6.54 -2.68
N GLU A 25 3.46 6.57 -3.81
CA GLU A 25 4.67 7.38 -3.96
C GLU A 25 4.35 8.87 -3.84
N ASP A 26 3.22 9.32 -4.39
CA ASP A 26 2.81 10.72 -4.34
C ASP A 26 2.48 11.18 -2.91
N GLU A 27 1.77 10.36 -2.14
CA GLU A 27 1.47 10.61 -0.73
C GLU A 27 2.74 10.61 0.13
N LEU A 28 3.67 9.68 -0.13
CA LEU A 28 4.98 9.69 0.54
C LEU A 28 5.79 10.95 0.20
N ARG A 29 5.74 11.43 -1.04
CA ARG A 29 6.37 12.71 -1.44
C ARG A 29 5.71 13.90 -0.74
N ARG A 30 4.39 13.89 -0.56
CA ARG A 30 3.68 14.94 0.21
C ARG A 30 4.08 14.92 1.68
N LEU A 31 4.11 13.73 2.31
CA LEU A 31 4.48 13.55 3.71
C LEU A 31 5.92 14.01 3.97
N THR A 32 6.87 13.57 3.16
CA THR A 32 8.28 13.95 3.31
C THR A 32 8.52 15.45 3.12
N ARG A 33 7.83 16.08 2.14
CA ARG A 33 7.87 17.55 1.97
C ARG A 33 7.25 18.30 3.14
N LEU A 34 6.13 17.80 3.70
CA LEU A 34 5.51 18.37 4.88
C LEU A 34 6.50 18.38 6.04
N LEU A 35 7.12 17.24 6.36
CA LEU A 35 8.10 17.12 7.44
C LEU A 35 9.30 18.04 7.22
N ALA A 36 9.88 18.05 6.01
CA ALA A 36 11.01 18.91 5.68
C ALA A 36 10.68 20.42 5.74
N SER A 37 9.40 20.81 5.67
CA SER A 37 8.97 22.20 5.75
C SER A 37 8.83 22.74 7.17
N LYS A 38 8.93 21.89 8.19
CA LYS A 38 8.73 22.28 9.59
C LYS A 38 10.05 22.29 10.36
N PRO A 39 10.26 23.26 11.26
CA PRO A 39 11.31 23.14 12.27
C PRO A 39 10.96 22.03 13.28
N ASP A 40 11.98 21.50 13.96
CA ASP A 40 11.86 20.36 14.87
C ASP A 40 10.80 20.56 15.97
N ASP A 41 10.70 21.78 16.52
CA ASP A 41 9.74 22.15 17.57
C ASP A 41 8.27 22.21 17.08
N LYS A 42 8.05 22.01 15.78
CA LYS A 42 6.73 22.02 15.13
C LYS A 42 6.37 20.67 14.50
N LEU A 43 7.16 19.62 14.69
CA LEU A 43 6.85 18.27 14.18
C LEU A 43 5.66 17.63 14.89
N LEU A 44 5.43 17.97 16.16
CA LEU A 44 4.34 17.45 16.98
C LEU A 44 3.14 18.39 17.03
N GLY A 45 1.99 17.88 17.49
CA GLY A 45 0.74 18.64 17.52
C GLY A 45 0.13 18.71 16.13
N LYS A 46 -0.01 19.91 15.55
CA LYS A 46 -0.69 20.08 14.25
C LYS A 46 -0.06 19.23 13.15
N THR A 47 1.27 19.28 13.00
CA THR A 47 1.98 18.54 11.96
C THR A 47 1.83 17.03 12.15
N GLU A 48 1.81 16.53 13.39
CA GLU A 48 1.58 15.12 13.68
C GLU A 48 0.22 14.65 13.15
N PHE A 49 -0.84 15.43 13.33
CA PHE A 49 -2.16 15.10 12.79
C PHE A 49 -2.17 15.14 11.25
N GLU A 50 -1.54 16.14 10.63
CA GLU A 50 -1.38 16.20 9.17
C GLU A 50 -0.62 14.97 8.63
N VAL A 51 0.41 14.49 9.34
CA VAL A 51 1.13 13.24 9.02
C VAL A 51 0.21 12.02 9.15
N ARG A 52 -0.59 11.93 10.22
CA ARG A 52 -1.53 10.81 10.42
C ARG A 52 -2.57 10.74 9.30
N ASP A 53 -3.08 11.88 8.84
CA ASP A 53 -4.03 11.93 7.72
C ASP A 53 -3.41 11.42 6.41
N LEU A 54 -2.15 11.79 6.15
CA LEU A 54 -1.41 11.26 4.99
C LEU A 54 -1.17 9.76 5.12
N VAL A 55 -0.81 9.26 6.31
CA VAL A 55 -0.64 7.82 6.57
C VAL A 55 -1.96 7.05 6.42
N HIS A 56 -3.09 7.61 6.85
CA HIS A 56 -4.41 7.01 6.62
C HIS A 56 -4.74 6.93 5.13
N THR A 57 -4.38 7.95 4.34
CA THR A 57 -4.54 7.94 2.88
C THR A 57 -3.73 6.82 2.24
N ILE A 58 -2.45 6.67 2.62
CA ILE A 58 -1.58 5.56 2.21
C ILE A 58 -2.19 4.21 2.60
N GLY A 59 -2.73 4.08 3.81
CA GLY A 59 -3.40 2.87 4.28
C GLY A 59 -4.64 2.52 3.46
N ALA A 60 -5.45 3.51 3.08
CA ALA A 60 -6.60 3.31 2.21
C ALA A 60 -6.18 2.81 0.81
N GLN A 61 -5.17 3.43 0.20
CA GLN A 61 -4.60 3.01 -1.08
C GLN A 61 -4.04 1.58 -1.02
N ALA A 62 -3.43 1.19 0.11
CA ALA A 62 -2.95 -0.17 0.32
C ALA A 62 -4.08 -1.21 0.32
N ILE A 63 -5.18 -0.93 1.03
CA ILE A 63 -6.36 -1.81 1.05
C ILE A 63 -6.98 -1.91 -0.34
N GLU A 64 -7.15 -0.78 -1.04
CA GLU A 64 -7.70 -0.73 -2.39
C GLU A 64 -6.85 -1.54 -3.37
N THR A 65 -5.53 -1.34 -3.36
CA THR A 65 -4.58 -2.08 -4.20
C THR A 65 -4.70 -3.59 -3.97
N ALA A 66 -4.71 -4.02 -2.71
CA ALA A 66 -4.82 -5.44 -2.38
C ALA A 66 -6.16 -6.05 -2.81
N LEU A 67 -7.26 -5.29 -2.74
CA LEU A 67 -8.55 -5.74 -3.26
C LEU A 67 -8.55 -5.84 -4.79
N ASN A 68 -7.93 -4.89 -5.48
CA ASN A 68 -7.84 -4.88 -6.94
C ASN A 68 -7.00 -6.05 -7.47
N GLU A 69 -5.86 -6.36 -6.85
CA GLU A 69 -5.03 -7.51 -7.24
C GLU A 69 -5.76 -8.85 -7.02
N ARG A 70 -6.46 -9.02 -5.90
CA ARG A 70 -7.27 -10.23 -5.66
C ARG A 70 -8.41 -10.40 -6.66
N LYS A 71 -9.03 -9.30 -7.11
CA LYS A 71 -10.04 -9.31 -8.18
C LYS A 71 -9.44 -9.75 -9.51
N LYS A 72 -8.29 -9.19 -9.90
CA LYS A 72 -7.58 -9.56 -11.15
C LYS A 72 -7.22 -11.05 -11.18
N GLY A 73 -6.60 -11.57 -10.11
CA GLY A 73 -6.24 -12.99 -10.04
C GLY A 73 -7.44 -13.94 -10.09
N SER A 74 -8.63 -13.48 -9.67
CA SER A 74 -9.88 -14.27 -9.77
C SER A 74 -10.44 -14.31 -11.19
N ALA A 75 -10.30 -13.22 -11.96
CA ALA A 75 -10.68 -13.17 -13.37
C ALA A 75 -9.76 -14.06 -14.24
N GLU A 76 -8.44 -14.00 -14.03
CA GLU A 76 -7.47 -14.85 -14.75
C GLU A 76 -7.70 -16.34 -14.50
N ARG A 77 -7.93 -16.74 -13.24
CA ARG A 77 -8.29 -18.14 -12.89
C ARG A 77 -9.56 -18.64 -13.56
N THR A 78 -10.50 -17.74 -13.87
CA THR A 78 -11.76 -18.10 -14.53
C THR A 78 -11.55 -18.31 -16.03
N LEU A 79 -10.72 -17.47 -16.67
CA LEU A 79 -10.34 -17.62 -18.08
C LEU A 79 -9.52 -18.90 -18.34
N THR A 80 -8.56 -19.23 -17.48
CA THR A 80 -7.78 -20.48 -17.61
C THR A 80 -8.63 -21.74 -17.50
N LYS A 81 -9.69 -21.73 -16.67
CA LYS A 81 -10.65 -22.85 -16.59
C LYS A 81 -11.55 -22.96 -17.81
N ALA A 82 -11.84 -21.85 -18.50
CA ALA A 82 -12.71 -21.84 -19.67
C ALA A 82 -12.00 -22.32 -20.95
N SER A 83 -10.68 -22.14 -21.06
CA SER A 83 -9.89 -22.60 -22.22
C SER A 83 -9.33 -24.02 -22.10
N GLY A 84 -9.57 -24.71 -20.98
CA GLY A 84 -9.07 -26.06 -20.70
C GLY A 84 -10.10 -27.19 -20.90
N LYS A 85 -11.08 -27.02 -21.79
CA LYS A 85 -12.09 -28.05 -22.09
C LYS A 85 -12.19 -28.33 -23.57
#